data_AF-A0ABD1HIX8-F1
#
_entry.id   AF-A0ABD1HIX8-F1
#
_cell.length_a   1.000
_cell.length_b   1.000
_cell.length_c   1.000
_cell.angle_alpha   90.00
_cell.angle_beta   90.00
_cell.angle_gamma   90.00
#
_symmetry.space_group_name_H-M   'P 1'
#
loop_
_entity.id
_entity.type
_entity.pdbx_description
1 polymer ?
#
loop_
_entity_poly.entity_id
_entity_poly.type
_entity_poly.pdbx_seq_one_letter_code
_entity_poly.pdbx_strand_id
1 'polypeptide(L)'
;MTSRFKTNRKNHGHVRAGHSRIGKHRKHLGVRGNAEGMHHHRILFDKASKDKAPLIDVTQLSYFKVLEKGLLPEGKSVLLKAKLVSKNAGKKIKEASGAILLTA
;
A
#
# COMPACT_ATOMS: atom_id res chain seq x y z
N MET A 1 7.14 5.29 23.09
CA MET A 1 6.02 6.00 23.74
C MET A 1 6.10 5.77 25.25
N THR A 2 6.09 6.82 26.07
CA THR A 2 6.14 6.70 27.54
C THR A 2 4.83 6.12 28.10
N SER A 3 4.92 5.34 29.19
CA SER A 3 3.79 4.58 29.76
C SER A 3 2.61 5.47 30.18
N ARG A 4 2.88 6.72 30.57
CA ARG A 4 1.89 7.71 31.01
C ARG A 4 0.84 8.09 29.96
N PHE A 5 1.18 8.02 28.68
CA PHE A 5 0.27 8.41 27.59
C PHE A 5 -0.53 7.25 26.98
N LYS A 6 -0.37 6.02 27.51
CA LYS A 6 -1.08 4.84 26.99
C LYS A 6 -2.57 4.92 27.29
N THR A 7 -3.40 4.58 26.31
CA THR A 7 -4.86 4.50 26.42
C THR A 7 -5.32 3.62 27.59
N ASN A 8 -4.60 2.54 27.89
CA ASN A 8 -4.92 1.65 29.01
C ASN A 8 -4.91 2.35 30.39
N ARG A 9 -4.11 3.40 30.59
CA ARG A 9 -4.11 4.19 31.84
C ARG A 9 -5.37 5.02 31.99
N LYS A 10 -5.91 5.55 30.88
CA LYS A 10 -7.19 6.27 30.85
C LYS A 10 -8.37 5.34 31.09
N ASN A 11 -8.25 4.08 30.64
CA ASN A 11 -9.31 3.08 30.80
C ASN A 11 -9.22 2.32 32.14
N HIS A 12 -8.39 2.76 33.09
CA HIS A 12 -8.34 2.15 34.42
C HIS A 12 -9.71 2.28 35.12
N GLY A 13 -10.11 1.27 35.89
CA GLY A 13 -11.44 1.21 36.52
C GLY A 13 -12.59 0.82 35.58
N HIS A 14 -12.38 0.80 34.26
CA HIS A 14 -13.41 0.34 33.33
C HIS A 14 -13.38 -1.19 33.25
N VAL A 15 -14.55 -1.82 33.44
CA VAL A 15 -14.73 -3.28 33.51
C VAL A 15 -14.04 -4.06 32.38
N ARG A 16 -13.90 -3.46 31.18
CA ARG A 16 -13.24 -4.12 30.03
C ARG A 16 -12.16 -3.29 29.34
N ALA A 17 -11.62 -2.30 30.04
CA ALA A 17 -10.47 -1.53 29.58
C ALA A 17 -10.57 -0.98 28.14
N GLY A 18 -11.78 -0.63 27.68
CA GLY A 18 -12.04 -0.11 26.32
C GLY A 18 -12.49 -1.14 25.28
N HIS A 19 -12.61 -2.42 25.63
CA HIS A 19 -13.19 -3.44 24.76
C HIS A 19 -14.70 -3.63 25.02
N SER A 20 -15.44 -4.11 24.02
CA SER A 20 -16.90 -4.28 24.13
C SER A 20 -17.29 -5.32 25.18
N ARG A 21 -18.43 -5.11 25.89
CA ARG A 21 -18.96 -6.05 26.92
C ARG A 21 -19.56 -7.33 26.35
N ILE A 22 -20.12 -7.28 25.15
CA ILE A 22 -20.78 -8.43 24.53
C ILE A 22 -19.76 -9.25 23.72
N GLY A 23 -19.05 -8.63 22.78
CA GLY A 23 -18.15 -9.33 21.86
C GLY A 23 -16.95 -10.04 22.53
N LYS A 24 -16.49 -9.53 23.68
CA LYS A 24 -15.32 -10.00 24.47
C LYS A 24 -14.01 -9.93 23.67
N HIS A 25 -12.93 -9.49 24.32
CA HIS A 25 -11.61 -9.53 23.69
C HIS A 25 -11.09 -10.97 23.67
N ARG A 26 -10.76 -11.47 22.47
CA ARG A 26 -10.11 -12.78 22.23
C ARG A 26 -8.79 -12.52 21.51
N LYS A 27 -7.80 -13.40 21.68
CA LYS A 27 -6.48 -13.24 21.04
C LYS A 27 -6.58 -13.14 19.51
N HIS A 28 -7.42 -13.98 18.90
CA HIS A 28 -7.81 -13.92 17.48
C HIS A 28 -9.28 -14.35 17.38
N LEU A 29 -10.12 -13.58 16.69
CA LEU A 29 -11.55 -13.87 16.54
C LEU A 29 -11.89 -14.74 15.31
N GLY A 30 -11.04 -14.71 14.27
CA GLY A 30 -11.15 -15.54 13.08
C GLY A 30 -9.82 -16.25 12.83
N VAL A 31 -8.96 -15.65 12.03
CA VAL A 31 -7.65 -16.21 11.67
C VAL A 31 -6.47 -15.39 12.22
N ARG A 32 -5.28 -16.01 12.25
CA ARG A 32 -4.01 -15.34 12.55
C ARG A 32 -3.35 -14.80 11.28
N GLY A 33 -2.87 -13.57 11.32
CA GLY A 33 -2.16 -12.95 10.19
C GLY A 33 -3.03 -12.81 8.94
N ASN A 34 -2.45 -13.00 7.76
CA ASN A 34 -3.11 -12.78 6.46
C ASN A 34 -3.71 -14.05 5.83
N ALA A 35 -3.87 -15.15 6.60
CA ALA A 35 -4.12 -16.48 6.05
C ALA A 35 -5.48 -16.65 5.32
N GLU A 36 -6.48 -15.79 5.57
CA GLU A 36 -7.78 -15.85 4.88
C GLU A 36 -8.05 -14.66 3.95
N GLY A 37 -6.99 -14.02 3.46
CA GLY A 37 -7.07 -12.83 2.60
C GLY A 37 -7.93 -13.02 1.33
N MET A 38 -8.09 -14.26 0.84
CA MET A 38 -8.90 -14.57 -0.35
C MET A 38 -10.28 -15.17 -0.04
N HIS A 39 -10.51 -15.59 1.22
CA HIS A 39 -11.76 -16.21 1.66
C HIS A 39 -12.57 -15.20 2.47
N HIS A 40 -12.54 -15.29 3.80
CA HIS A 40 -13.34 -14.46 4.69
C HIS A 40 -12.87 -13.00 4.79
N HIS A 41 -11.60 -12.70 4.48
CA HIS A 41 -11.06 -11.33 4.49
C HIS A 41 -10.91 -10.68 3.10
N ARG A 42 -11.47 -11.29 2.05
CA ARG A 42 -11.37 -10.81 0.65
C ARG A 42 -11.78 -9.35 0.48
N ILE A 43 -12.93 -8.97 1.03
CA ILE A 43 -13.46 -7.60 0.88
C ILE A 43 -12.51 -6.56 1.48
N LEU A 44 -11.83 -6.89 2.58
CA LEU A 44 -10.87 -6.00 3.21
C LEU A 44 -9.63 -5.83 2.32
N PHE A 45 -9.11 -6.92 1.75
CA PHE A 45 -7.96 -6.91 0.83
C PHE A 45 -8.26 -6.18 -0.48
N ASP A 46 -9.44 -6.39 -1.04
CA ASP A 46 -9.90 -5.72 -2.27
C ASP A 46 -10.07 -4.21 -2.04
N LYS A 47 -10.57 -3.79 -0.87
CA LYS A 47 -10.69 -2.36 -0.51
C LYS A 47 -9.32 -1.71 -0.26
N ALA A 48 -8.42 -2.39 0.44
CA ALA A 48 -7.09 -1.85 0.75
C ALA A 48 -6.15 -1.79 -0.47
N SER A 49 -6.47 -2.49 -1.56
CA SER A 49 -5.61 -2.56 -2.76
C SER A 49 -6.03 -1.60 -3.89
N LYS A 50 -7.18 -0.91 -3.78
CA LYS A 50 -7.72 -0.04 -4.84
C LYS A 50 -6.92 1.24 -5.08
N ASP A 51 -6.08 1.64 -4.14
CA ASP A 51 -5.23 2.84 -4.24
C ASP A 51 -3.82 2.56 -4.79
N LYS A 52 -3.58 1.35 -5.32
CA LYS A 52 -2.26 0.99 -5.85
C LYS A 52 -2.10 1.53 -7.27
N ALA A 53 -1.15 2.45 -7.43
CA ALA A 53 -0.65 2.86 -8.74
C ALA A 53 -0.29 1.63 -9.60
N PRO A 54 -0.72 1.56 -10.88
CA PRO A 54 -0.37 0.46 -11.76
C PRO A 54 1.15 0.37 -11.91
N LEU A 55 1.68 -0.85 -11.74
CA LEU A 55 3.07 -1.18 -12.04
C LEU A 55 3.18 -1.61 -13.49
N ILE A 56 3.94 -0.86 -14.29
CA ILE A 56 4.22 -1.18 -15.68
C ILE A 56 5.66 -1.69 -15.76
N ASP A 57 5.81 -2.99 -16.00
CA ASP A 57 7.11 -3.63 -16.26
C ASP A 57 7.37 -3.63 -17.77
N VAL A 58 8.19 -2.68 -18.22
CA VAL A 58 8.50 -2.55 -19.65
C VAL A 58 9.47 -3.63 -20.13
N THR A 59 10.19 -4.28 -19.20
CA THR A 59 11.10 -5.39 -19.48
C THR A 59 10.33 -6.61 -19.96
N GLN A 60 9.16 -6.88 -19.36
CA GLN A 60 8.26 -7.97 -19.78
C GLN A 60 7.71 -7.74 -21.20
N LEU A 61 7.60 -6.49 -21.61
CA LEU A 61 7.18 -6.08 -22.94
C LEU A 61 8.36 -5.97 -23.93
N SER A 62 9.55 -6.47 -23.56
CA SER A 62 10.78 -6.44 -24.36
C SER A 62 11.31 -5.04 -24.68
N TYR A 63 10.96 -4.04 -23.85
CA TYR A 63 11.55 -2.70 -23.92
C TYR A 63 12.64 -2.53 -22.86
N PHE A 64 13.77 -1.96 -23.27
CA PHE A 64 14.95 -1.81 -22.41
C PHE A 64 15.16 -0.37 -21.92
N LYS A 65 14.64 0.63 -22.67
CA LYS A 65 14.87 2.05 -22.40
C LYS A 65 13.58 2.87 -22.50
N VAL A 66 13.29 3.65 -21.46
CA VAL A 66 12.17 4.60 -21.43
C VAL A 66 12.64 5.99 -21.84
N LEU A 67 11.91 6.58 -22.81
CA LEU A 67 12.11 7.94 -23.32
C LEU A 67 10.87 8.79 -23.04
N GLU A 68 11.01 10.11 -23.15
CA GLU A 68 10.03 11.10 -22.65
C GLU A 68 8.93 11.47 -23.67
N LYS A 69 8.95 10.88 -24.87
CA LYS A 69 8.08 11.29 -25.97
C LYS A 69 6.61 11.00 -25.63
N GLY A 70 5.73 12.00 -25.82
CA GLY A 70 4.28 11.87 -25.60
C GLY A 70 3.78 12.55 -24.33
N LEU A 71 2.52 12.34 -23.98
CA LEU A 71 1.87 12.89 -22.77
C LEU A 71 1.57 11.75 -21.79
N LEU A 72 1.72 12.02 -20.49
CA LEU A 72 1.28 11.09 -19.44
C LEU A 72 -0.17 11.42 -19.05
N PRO A 73 -0.99 10.42 -18.68
CA PRO A 73 -2.35 10.66 -18.25
C PRO A 73 -2.39 11.48 -16.95
N GLU A 74 -3.09 12.61 -16.98
CA GLU A 74 -3.21 13.51 -15.83
C GLU A 74 -3.98 12.85 -14.68
N GLY A 75 -3.51 13.07 -13.44
CA GLY A 75 -4.17 12.58 -12.23
C GLY A 75 -3.95 11.09 -11.90
N LYS A 76 -3.10 10.37 -12.64
CA LYS A 76 -2.79 8.96 -12.36
C LYS A 76 -1.32 8.78 -12.00
N SER A 77 -1.06 8.31 -10.77
CA SER A 77 0.28 7.89 -10.37
C SER A 77 0.62 6.53 -11.00
N VAL A 78 1.86 6.38 -11.48
CA VAL A 78 2.33 5.16 -12.16
C VAL A 78 3.66 4.71 -11.56
N LEU A 79 3.81 3.41 -11.33
CA LEU A 79 5.09 2.79 -11.01
C LEU A 79 5.69 2.20 -12.28
N LEU A 80 6.85 2.66 -12.71
CA LEU A 80 7.56 2.10 -13.86
C LEU A 80 8.72 1.23 -13.42
N LYS A 81 8.83 0.02 -13.98
CA LYS A 81 9.99 -0.84 -13.81
C LYS A 81 10.71 -1.00 -15.14
N ALA A 82 11.96 -0.55 -15.22
CA ALA A 82 12.74 -0.50 -16.46
C ALA A 82 14.25 -0.65 -16.21
N LYS A 83 15.00 -1.04 -17.23
CA LYS A 83 16.48 -1.11 -17.18
C LYS A 83 17.15 0.24 -17.35
N LEU A 84 16.73 1.01 -18.35
CA LEU A 84 17.28 2.33 -18.66
C LEU A 84 16.16 3.37 -18.73
N VAL A 85 16.40 4.58 -18.19
CA VAL A 85 15.48 5.71 -18.26
C VAL A 85 16.24 6.97 -18.61
N SER A 86 15.73 7.79 -19.54
CA SER A 86 16.34 9.09 -19.87
C SER A 86 16.13 10.09 -18.72
N LYS A 87 17.05 11.06 -18.58
CA LYS A 87 16.95 12.11 -17.54
C LYS A 87 15.62 12.85 -17.59
N ASN A 88 15.16 13.19 -18.80
CA ASN A 88 13.93 13.95 -18.96
C ASN A 88 12.69 13.08 -18.71
N ALA A 89 12.68 11.82 -19.15
CA ALA A 89 11.60 10.88 -18.82
C ALA A 89 11.46 10.71 -17.31
N GLY A 90 12.60 10.60 -16.60
CA GLY A 90 12.63 10.53 -15.14
C GLY A 90 12.01 11.74 -14.46
N LYS A 91 12.33 12.96 -14.92
CA LYS A 91 11.74 14.20 -14.41
C LYS A 91 10.21 14.21 -14.61
N LYS A 92 9.76 13.90 -15.82
CA LYS A 92 8.34 13.90 -16.18
C LYS A 92 7.50 12.91 -15.39
N ILE A 93 8.01 11.69 -15.17
CA ILE A 93 7.33 10.68 -14.36
C ILE A 93 7.23 11.13 -12.91
N LYS A 94 8.28 11.77 -12.38
CA LYS A 94 8.29 12.29 -11.01
C LYS A 94 7.32 13.47 -10.83
N GLU A 95 7.24 14.37 -11.82
CA GLU A 95 6.28 15.47 -11.87
C GLU A 95 4.83 14.96 -11.93
N ALA A 96 4.59 13.86 -12.66
CA ALA A 96 3.30 13.17 -12.71
C ALA A 96 2.98 12.34 -11.43
N SER A 97 3.72 12.54 -10.33
CA SER A 97 3.57 11.78 -9.07
C SER A 97 3.77 10.27 -9.23
N GLY A 98 4.55 9.84 -10.22
CA GLY A 98 4.97 8.45 -10.42
C GLY A 98 6.32 8.13 -9.78
N ALA A 99 6.66 6.84 -9.73
CA ALA A 99 7.97 6.39 -9.26
C ALA A 99 8.61 5.38 -10.23
N ILE A 100 9.94 5.26 -10.17
CA ILE A 100 10.74 4.45 -11.09
C ILE A 100 11.53 3.42 -10.28
N LEU A 101 11.44 2.16 -10.68
CA LEU A 101 12.20 1.03 -10.18
C LEU A 101 13.21 0.60 -11.26
N LEU A 102 14.49 0.88 -11.03
CA LEU A 102 15.55 0.43 -11.92
C LEU A 102 15.80 -1.07 -11.70
N THR A 103 15.82 -1.83 -12.79
CA THR A 103 16.09 -3.28 -12.79
C THR A 103 17.32 -3.58 -13.64
N ALA A 104 18.07 -4.63 -13.30
CA ALA A 104 19.21 -5.09 -14.09
C ALA A 104 18.81 -5.79 -15.39
#